data_AF-A0A939HX50-F1
#
_entry.id   AF-A0A939HX50-F1
#
_cell.length_a   1.000
_cell.length_b   1.000
_cell.length_c   1.000
_cell.angle_alpha   90.00
_cell.angle_beta   90.00
_cell.angle_gamma   90.00
#
_symmetry.space_group_name_H-M   'P 1'
#
loop_
_entity.id
_entity.type
_entity.pdbx_description
1 polymer ?
#
loop_
_entity_poly.entity_id
_entity_poly.type
_entity_poly.pdbx_seq_one_letter_code
_entity_poly.pdbx_strand_id
1 'polypeptide(L)' 'MGAYRQVVTAETPIVLEPQQAFGLICLGLVRKEHNQVTASCQLYRQYFRDRLSDGI' A
#
# COMPACT_ATOMS: atom_id res chain seq x y z
N MET A 1 5.40 1.76 -11.73
CA MET A 1 5.39 1.84 -10.26
C MET A 1 4.18 1.08 -9.74
N GLY A 2 4.35 -0.01 -8.97
CA GLY A 2 3.22 -0.82 -8.48
C GLY A 2 2.42 -0.13 -7.38
N ALA A 3 1.09 -0.32 -7.36
CA ALA A 3 0.19 0.35 -6.40
C ALA A 3 0.57 0.08 -4.93
N TYR A 4 0.98 -1.15 -4.60
CA TYR A 4 1.40 -1.48 -3.24
C TYR A 4 2.68 -0.78 -2.80
N ARG A 5 3.64 -0.55 -3.73
CA ARG A 5 4.86 0.23 -3.45
C ARG A 5 4.50 1.62 -2.93
N GLN A 6 3.52 2.28 -3.56
CA GLN A 6 3.08 3.61 -3.15
C GLN A 6 2.50 3.60 -1.73
N VAL A 7 1.73 2.57 -1.36
CA VAL A 7 1.13 2.46 -0.02
C VAL A 7 2.18 2.21 1.06
N VAL A 8 3.19 1.38 0.80
CA VAL A 8 4.22 1.07 1.80
C VAL A 8 5.24 2.19 1.97
N THR A 9 5.49 2.99 0.94
CA THR A 9 6.39 4.15 1.02
C THR A 9 5.71 5.42 1.55
N ALA A 10 4.40 5.59 1.35
CA ALA A 10 3.69 6.79 1.81
C ALA A 10 3.63 6.90 3.33
N GLU A 11 3.95 8.08 3.87
CA GLU A 11 3.87 8.37 5.32
C GLU A 11 2.42 8.50 5.80
N THR A 12 1.55 9.02 4.95
CA THR A 12 0.12 9.22 5.20
C THR A 12 -0.73 8.31 4.30
N PRO A 13 -2.01 8.07 4.64
CA PRO A 13 -2.93 7.37 3.73
C PRO A 13 -2.98 8.05 2.35
N ILE A 14 -3.08 7.26 1.29
CA ILE A 14 -3.07 7.74 -0.10
C ILE A 14 -4.32 7.34 -0.85
N VAL A 15 -4.70 8.14 -1.84
CA VAL A 15 -5.76 7.75 -2.78
C VAL A 15 -5.14 6.89 -3.87
N LEU A 16 -5.74 5.72 -4.13
CA LEU A 16 -5.42 4.88 -5.26
C LEU A 16 -6.59 4.86 -6.24
N GLU A 17 -6.30 4.49 -7.49
CA GLU A 17 -7.32 4.18 -8.46
C GLU A 17 -8.21 3.01 -7.93
N PRO A 18 -9.54 3.05 -8.12
CA PRO A 18 -10.46 2.09 -7.50
C PRO A 18 -10.15 0.61 -7.78
N GLN A 19 -9.76 0.26 -9.00
CA GLN A 19 -9.44 -1.12 -9.38
C GLN A 19 -8.18 -1.62 -8.66
N GLN A 20 -7.16 -0.78 -8.56
CA GLN A 20 -5.95 -1.07 -7.78
C GLN A 20 -6.25 -1.21 -6.28
N ALA A 21 -7.04 -0.29 -5.72
CA ALA A 21 -7.42 -0.32 -4.31
C ALA A 21 -8.21 -1.60 -3.98
N PHE A 22 -9.19 -1.95 -4.81
CA PHE A 22 -10.02 -3.14 -4.64
C PHE A 22 -9.18 -4.41 -4.65
N GLY A 23 -8.26 -4.56 -5.61
CA GLY A 23 -7.36 -5.73 -5.65
C GLY A 23 -6.52 -5.87 -4.38
N LEU A 24 -5.95 -4.77 -3.88
CA LEU A 24 -5.15 -4.79 -2.66
C LEU A 24 -5.98 -5.07 -1.39
N ILE A 25 -7.24 -4.63 -1.36
CA ILE A 25 -8.18 -4.94 -0.28
C ILE A 25 -8.53 -6.43 -0.28
N CYS A 26 -8.84 -7.02 -1.44
CA CYS A 26 -9.12 -8.45 -1.55
C CYS A 26 -7.95 -9.33 -1.11
N LEU A 27 -6.71 -8.88 -1.33
CA LEU A 27 -5.50 -9.55 -0.86
C LEU A 27 -5.20 -9.31 0.64
N GLY A 28 -5.96 -8.45 1.31
CA GLY A 28 -5.73 -8.06 2.70
C GLY A 28 -4.48 -7.19 2.92
N LEU A 29 -3.87 -6.67 1.85
CA LEU A 29 -2.63 -5.90 1.91
C LEU A 29 -2.83 -4.47 2.40
N VAL A 30 -4.00 -3.89 2.13
CA VAL A 30 -4.37 -2.53 2.52
C VAL A 30 -5.76 -2.49 3.14
N ARG A 31 -5.97 -1.51 4.02
CA ARG A 31 -7.27 -1.17 4.59
C ARG A 31 -7.73 0.18 4.05
N LYS A 32 -9.03 0.32 3.84
CA LYS A 32 -9.65 1.56 3.36
C LYS A 32 -9.99 2.46 4.56
N GLU A 33 -9.52 3.70 4.51
CA GLU A 33 -9.86 4.77 5.44
C GLU A 33 -10.48 5.91 4.63
N HIS A 34 -11.82 6.06 4.70
CA HIS A 34 -12.58 6.97 3.83
C HIS A 34 -12.33 6.71 2.32
N ASN A 35 -11.69 7.66 1.61
CA ASN A 35 -11.32 7.53 0.20
C ASN A 35 -9.83 7.22 0.00
N GLN A 36 -9.13 6.89 1.08
CA GLN A 36 -7.71 6.59 1.08
C GLN A 36 -7.46 5.15 1.53
N VAL A 37 -6.25 4.67 1.28
CA VAL A 37 -5.77 3.37 1.73
C VAL A 37 -4.51 3.51 2.55
N THR A 38 -4.34 2.59 3.49
CA THR A 38 -3.11 2.44 4.27
C THR A 38 -2.77 0.96 4.40
N ALA A 39 -1.50 0.63 4.67
CA ALA A 39 -1.08 -0.77 4.80
C ALA A 39 -1.78 -1.44 5.98
N SER A 40 -2.36 -2.63 5.75
CA SER A 40 -3.11 -3.37 6.78
C SER A 40 -2.25 -3.81 7.96
N CYS A 41 -0.96 -4.06 7.72
CA CYS A 41 -0.01 -4.55 8.70
C CYS A 41 1.29 -3.76 8.65
N GLN A 42 1.81 -3.33 9.81
CA GLN A 42 3.07 -2.59 9.89
C GLN A 42 4.29 -3.46 9.56
N LEU A 43 4.29 -4.75 9.93
CA LEU A 43 5.39 -5.67 9.59
C LEU A 43 5.55 -5.81 8.07
N TYR A 44 4.44 -6.01 7.35
CA TYR A 44 4.47 -6.08 5.89
C TYR A 44 4.85 -4.74 5.28
N ARG A 45 4.34 -3.63 5.82
CA ARG A 45 4.75 -2.28 5.39
C ARG A 45 6.25 -2.09 5.50
N GLN A 46 6.87 -2.44 6.63
CA GLN A 46 8.32 -2.30 6.82
C GLN A 46 9.11 -3.21 5.88
N TYR A 47 8.78 -4.52 5.86
CA TYR A 47 9.46 -5.48 5.01
C TYR A 47 9.43 -5.10 3.53
N PHE A 48 8.24 -4.77 3.01
CA PHE A 48 8.09 -4.39 1.60
C PHE A 48 8.56 -2.98 1.33
N ARG A 49 8.51 -2.06 2.30
CA ARG A 49 9.14 -0.74 2.15
C ARG A 49 10.61 -0.92 1.88
N ASP A 50 11.33 -1.70 2.68
CA ASP A 50 12.78 -1.86 2.51
C ASP A 50 13.09 -2.55 1.17
N ARG A 51 12.41 -3.68 0.88
CA ARG A 51 12.62 -4.47 -0.34
C ARG A 51 12.20 -3.77 -1.64
N LEU A 52 11.15 -2.95 -1.60
CA LEU A 52 10.65 -2.23 -2.77
C LEU A 52 11.23 -0.80 -2.86
N SER A 53 11.91 -0.32 -1.82
CA SER A 53 12.69 0.92 -1.90
C SER A 53 14.02 0.68 -2.60
N ASP A 54 14.62 -0.50 -2.44
CA ASP A 54 15.93 -0.89 -2.97
C ASP A 54 15.96 -1.26 -4.48
N GLY A 55 15.04 -0.68 -5.27
CA GLY A 55 15.02 -0.82 -6.72
C GLY A 55 15.45 0.46 -7.41
N ILE A 56 16.77 0.64 -7.57
CA ILE A 56 17.40 1.34 -8.71
C ILE A 56 17.65 0.28 -9.78
#